data_AF-A0A6M0FDP9-F1
#
_entry.id   AF-A0A6M0FDP9-F1
#
_cell.length_a   1.000
_cell.length_b   1.000
_cell.length_c   1.000
_cell.angle_alpha   90.00
_cell.angle_beta   90.00
_cell.angle_gamma   90.00
#
_symmetry.space_group_name_H-M   'P 1'
#
loop_
_entity.id
_entity.type
_entity.pdbx_description
1 polymer ?
#
loop_
_entity_poly.entity_id
_entity_poly.type
_entity_poly.pdbx_seq_one_letter_code
_entity_poly.pdbx_strand_id
1 'polypeptide(L)' 'MGKRLTIEVRIVGDKSDIEEFVASMHNWLKRDGYRLAKQPHFRKSRKEPTDTIAYTEWVKDCK' A
#
# COMPACT_ATOMS: atom_id res chain seq x y z
N MET A 1 -24.80 -3.19 11.02
CA MET A 1 -23.48 -3.75 10.69
C MET A 1 -22.79 -2.78 9.75
N GLY A 2 -21.70 -2.14 10.18
CA GLY A 2 -20.98 -1.14 9.40
C GLY A 2 -20.31 -1.74 8.15
N LYS A 3 -20.25 -1.00 7.04
CA LYS A 3 -19.55 -1.44 5.82
C LYS A 3 -18.04 -1.24 5.99
N ARG A 4 -17.23 -2.24 5.66
CA ARG A 4 -15.76 -2.12 5.64
C ARG A 4 -15.31 -1.70 4.24
N LEU A 5 -14.55 -0.61 4.15
CA LEU A 5 -13.86 -0.19 2.93
C LEU A 5 -12.40 -0.66 2.98
N THR A 6 -11.90 -1.18 1.86
CA THR A 6 -10.54 -1.69 1.73
C THR A 6 -9.89 -1.10 0.48
N ILE A 7 -8.64 -0.67 0.60
CA ILE A 7 -7.81 -0.18 -0.50
C ILE A 7 -6.61 -1.12 -0.62
N GLU A 8 -6.51 -1.80 -1.74
CA GLU A 8 -5.38 -2.65 -2.10
C GLU A 8 -4.58 -1.99 -3.20
N VAL A 9 -3.26 -1.88 -3.01
CA VAL A 9 -2.38 -1.20 -3.96
C VAL A 9 -1.23 -2.10 -4.35
N ARG A 10 -0.96 -2.13 -5.66
CA ARG A 10 0.23 -2.73 -6.26
C ARG A 10 1.05 -1.62 -6.93
N ILE A 11 2.27 -1.42 -6.47
CA ILE A 11 3.18 -0.39 -6.98
C ILE A 11 4.37 -1.08 -7.63
N VAL A 12 4.81 -0.61 -8.80
CA VAL A 12 5.97 -1.14 -9.53
C VAL A 12 6.94 0.00 -9.80
N GLY A 13 8.22 -0.21 -9.50
CA GLY A 13 9.28 0.80 -9.67
C GLY A 13 10.53 0.47 -8.86
N ASP A 14 11.39 1.48 -8.66
CA ASP A 14 12.55 1.34 -7.77
C ASP A 14 12.10 1.17 -6.31
N LYS A 15 12.88 0.43 -5.52
CA LYS A 15 12.53 0.15 -4.12
C LYS A 15 12.48 1.43 -3.27
N SER A 16 13.41 2.37 -3.43
CA SER A 16 13.42 3.58 -2.60
C SER A 16 12.22 4.47 -2.89
N ASP A 17 11.88 4.62 -4.17
CA ASP A 17 10.73 5.43 -4.61
C ASP A 17 9.41 4.82 -4.11
N ILE A 18 9.31 3.49 -4.12
CA ILE A 18 8.15 2.78 -3.57
C ILE A 18 8.05 2.99 -2.05
N GLU A 19 9.16 2.91 -1.31
CA GLU A 19 9.17 3.12 0.13
C GLU A 19 8.71 4.54 0.48
N GLU A 20 9.20 5.57 -0.23
CA GLU A 20 8.76 6.95 -0.07
C GLU A 20 7.27 7.12 -0.40
N PHE A 21 6.81 6.57 -1.52
CA PHE A 21 5.42 6.63 -1.93
C PHE A 21 4.48 5.96 -0.92
N VAL A 22 4.85 4.77 -0.42
CA VAL A 22 4.07 4.04 0.60
C VAL A 22 4.00 4.83 1.90
N ALA A 23 5.10 5.45 2.34
CA ALA A 23 5.11 6.31 3.52
C ALA A 23 4.19 7.53 3.35
N SER A 24 4.24 8.19 2.19
CA SER A 24 3.36 9.31 1.85
C SER A 24 1.89 8.90 1.85
N MET A 25 1.55 7.79 1.17
CA MET A 25 0.17 7.26 1.18
C MET A 25 -0.28 6.85 2.59
N HIS A 26 0.59 6.25 3.39
CA HIS A 26 0.25 5.87 4.76
C HIS A 26 -0.18 7.09 5.58
N ASN A 27 0.56 8.20 5.48
CA ASN A 27 0.25 9.43 6.18
C ASN A 27 -1.09 10.03 5.71
N TRP A 28 -1.33 10.04 4.39
CA TRP A 28 -2.59 10.52 3.83
C TRP A 28 -3.78 9.67 4.27
N LEU A 29 -3.70 8.35 4.10
CA LEU A 29 -4.78 7.42 4.43
C LEU A 29 -5.07 7.39 5.93
N LYS A 30 -4.04 7.51 6.78
CA LYS A 30 -4.19 7.63 8.23
C LYS A 30 -5.01 8.87 8.62
N ARG A 31 -4.76 10.01 7.97
CA ARG A 31 -5.55 11.24 8.17
C ARG A 31 -7.02 11.05 7.78
N ASP A 32 -7.27 10.25 6.74
CA ASP A 32 -8.62 9.95 6.26
C ASP A 32 -9.31 8.83 7.05
N GLY A 33 -8.70 8.37 8.15
CA GLY A 33 -9.26 7.37 9.06
C GLY A 33 -9.08 5.92 8.62
N TYR A 34 -8.21 5.66 7.66
CA TYR A 34 -7.80 4.31 7.32
C TYR A 34 -6.66 3.84 8.22
N ARG A 35 -6.59 2.53 8.48
CA ARG A 35 -5.47 1.88 9.14
C ARG A 35 -4.79 0.89 8.20
N LEU A 36 -3.48 0.75 8.34
CA LEU A 36 -2.72 -0.26 7.60
C LEU A 36 -3.15 -1.66 8.07
N ALA A 37 -3.64 -2.48 7.14
CA ALA A 37 -4.07 -3.85 7.39
C ALA A 37 -2.97 -4.87 7.06
N LYS A 38 -2.17 -4.61 6.01
CA LYS A 38 -1.05 -5.45 5.60
C LYS A 38 0.20 -4.60 5.45
N GLN A 39 1.30 -5.03 6.06
CA GLN A 39 2.60 -4.41 5.88
C GLN A 39 3.05 -4.55 4.41
N PRO A 40 3.80 -3.57 3.86
CA PRO A 40 4.30 -3.63 2.50
C PRO A 40 5.17 -4.86 2.27
N HIS A 41 4.74 -5.73 1.36
CA HIS A 41 5.52 -6.89 0.93
C HIS A 41 6.16 -6.61 -0.42
N PHE A 42 7.49 -6.73 -0.51
CA PHE A 42 8.24 -6.44 -1.73
C PHE A 42 8.63 -7.73 -2.47
N ARG A 43 8.54 -7.72 -3.80
CA ARG A 43 9.03 -8.79 -4.67
C ARG A 43 9.68 -8.20 -5.91
N LYS A 44 10.73 -8.84 -6.43
CA LYS A 44 11.26 -8.48 -7.75
C LYS A 44 10.26 -8.84 -8.84
N SER A 45 10.11 -7.97 -9.84
CA SER A 45 9.28 -8.23 -11.00
C SER A 45 9.90 -9.34 -11.83
N ARG A 46 9.05 -10.27 -12.31
CA ARG A 46 9.47 -11.35 -13.21
C ARG A 46 9.58 -10.90 -14.67
N LYS A 47 8.91 -9.79 -15.02
CA LYS A 47 8.93 -9.23 -16.37
C LYS A 47 10.11 -8.28 -16.56
N GLU A 48 10.41 -7.49 -15.53
CA GLU A 48 11.45 -6.46 -15.54
C GLU A 48 12.29 -6.61 -14.27
N PRO A 49 13.46 -7.30 -14.32
CA PRO A 49 14.21 -7.67 -13.11
C PRO A 49 14.72 -6.50 -12.26
N THR A 50 14.83 -5.32 -12.87
CA THR A 50 15.16 -4.06 -12.20
C THR A 50 14.07 -3.63 -11.24
N ASP A 51 12.81 -3.89 -11.59
CA ASP A 51 11.66 -3.40 -10.85
C ASP A 51 11.39 -4.20 -9.58
N THR A 52 10.93 -3.46 -8.59
CA THR A 52 10.38 -3.98 -7.35
C THR A 52 8.86 -3.78 -7.40
N ILE A 53 8.12 -4.75 -6.88
CA ILE A 53 6.68 -4.70 -6.72
C ILE A 53 6.35 -4.69 -5.24
N ALA A 54 5.64 -3.68 -4.76
CA ALA A 54 5.08 -3.67 -3.42
C ALA A 54 3.59 -3.99 -3.43
N TYR A 55 3.17 -4.74 -2.41
CA TYR A 55 1.78 -5.07 -2.11
C TYR A 55 1.45 -4.62 -0.70
N THR A 56 0.37 -3.87 -0.54
CA THR A 56 -0.06 -3.34 0.76
C THR A 56 -1.58 -3.10 0.74
N GLU A 57 -2.17 -3.05 1.93
CA GLU A 57 -3.62 -2.91 2.12
C GLU A 57 -3.93 -1.96 3.28
N TRP A 58 -4.88 -1.06 3.07
CA TRP A 58 -5.48 -0.22 4.12
C TRP A 58 -6.98 -0.47 4.23
N VAL A 59 -7.51 -0.30 5.44
CA VAL A 59 -8.93 -0.55 5.73
C VAL A 59 -9.53 0.59 6.54
N LYS A 60 -10.81 0.88 6.31
CA LYS A 60 -11.62 1.84 7.09
C LYS A 60 -12.94 1.20 7.45
N ASP A 61 -13.23 1.18 8.74
CA ASP A 61 -14.49 0.68 9.28
C ASP A 61 -15.51 1.84 9.28
N CYS A 62 -16.55 1.76 8.44
CA CYS A 62 -17.62 2.77 8.42
C CYS A 62 -18.69 2.38 9.44
N LYS A 63 -18.88 3.21 10.47
CA LYS A 63 -19.96 3.05 11.45
C LYS A 63 -21.31 3.42 10.85
#